data_AF-A0ABD6QU58-F1
#
_entry.id   AF-A0ABD6QU58-F1
#
_cell.length_a   1.000
_cell.length_b   1.000
_cell.length_c   1.000
_cell.angle_alpha   90.00
_cell.angle_beta   90.00
_cell.angle_gamma   90.00
#
_symmetry.space_group_name_H-M   'P 1'
#
loop_
_entity.id
_entity.type
_entity.pdbx_description
1 polymer ?
#
loop_
_entity_poly.entity_id
_entity_poly.type
_entity_poly.pdbx_seq_one_letter_code
_entity_poly.pdbx_strand_id
1 'polypeptide(L)'
;MLKSDARKVLARVQACASGMRLRGARKAVLAAVLVLLPARHSRITDDAVRLYQIADLIVEAGGRRYCDKTIGRALASLAADELIAYTPAQGRGNRALVAIHSRFVDDVEVLQRDATGRVIVPESVTFSDRPSSYRPKAKYPPTPRSTADKASSDSRPTGVEIHPHEVREVFTALPEAYQDLSTRTRWRLGGLIRRQLGRGWLPEQIIAILAAPLPGGVKSPLHLAMWRLAKNQPGSGPRLRPLQQAWDVHAAAAERARRDQAIEQALAEITQATTADQRDRALRAEAARFGPITNPKTALVSAARAAVRRFPNSALATALGRWADTILDEQQPLATAPEHRPSLIVADLGVELAISTVTGHCVSCQAAPGTLRTELPIPVPVCDTCWTANADQDAA
;
A
#
# COMPACT_ATOMS: atom_id res chain seq x y z
N MET A 1 28.11 9.71 -2.17
CA MET A 1 28.75 11.03 -2.09
C MET A 1 30.20 10.83 -1.66
N LEU A 2 31.15 11.49 -2.33
CA LEU A 2 32.57 11.45 -1.97
C LEU A 2 32.85 12.37 -0.75
N LYS A 3 33.92 12.09 0.00
CA LYS A 3 34.32 12.92 1.18
C LYS A 3 34.70 14.36 0.82
N SER A 4 35.04 14.65 -0.44
CA SER A 4 35.29 15.99 -0.97
C SER A 4 34.00 16.81 -1.07
N ASP A 5 32.90 16.18 -1.47
CA ASP A 5 31.62 16.85 -1.74
C ASP A 5 30.90 17.15 -0.44
N ALA A 6 30.99 16.23 0.54
CA ALA A 6 30.57 16.47 1.92
C ALA A 6 31.16 17.79 2.48
N ARG A 7 32.47 18.00 2.27
CA ARG A 7 33.18 19.20 2.75
C ARG A 7 32.71 20.47 2.05
N LYS A 8 32.46 20.40 0.73
CA LYS A 8 31.92 21.54 -0.04
C LYS A 8 30.51 21.93 0.44
N VAL A 9 29.61 20.95 0.62
CA VAL A 9 28.24 21.20 1.12
C VAL A 9 28.28 21.77 2.53
N LEU A 10 29.13 21.23 3.42
CA LEU A 10 29.33 21.76 4.77
C LEU A 10 29.78 23.22 4.77
N ALA A 11 30.78 23.57 3.95
CA ALA A 11 31.27 24.94 3.86
C ALA A 11 30.19 25.92 3.39
N ARG A 12 29.37 25.53 2.40
CA ARG A 12 28.25 26.35 1.90
C ARG A 12 27.19 26.61 2.97
N VAL A 13 26.77 25.57 3.70
CA VAL A 13 25.77 25.71 4.77
C VAL A 13 26.32 26.54 5.92
N GLN A 14 27.58 26.34 6.31
CA GLN A 14 28.23 27.10 7.38
C GLN A 14 28.42 28.59 7.03
N ALA A 15 28.76 28.90 5.77
CA ALA A 15 28.86 30.28 5.28
C ALA A 15 27.51 30.99 5.34
N CYS A 16 26.44 30.34 4.87
CA CYS A 16 25.07 30.86 4.94
C CYS A 16 24.61 31.06 6.39
N ALA A 17 24.81 30.07 7.26
CA ALA A 17 24.45 30.14 8.67
C ALA A 17 25.21 31.22 9.46
N SER A 18 26.45 31.54 9.07
CA SER A 18 27.24 32.60 9.67
C SER A 18 26.63 33.99 9.42
N GLY A 19 26.04 34.21 8.25
CA GLY A 19 25.28 35.44 7.93
C GLY A 19 24.02 35.62 8.78
N MET A 20 23.40 34.50 9.20
CA MET A 20 22.13 34.49 9.97
C MET A 20 22.30 34.68 11.49
N ARG A 21 23.54 34.73 12.00
CA ARG A 21 23.86 34.93 13.44
C ARG A 21 23.05 34.01 14.39
N LEU A 22 22.94 32.72 14.07
CA LEU A 22 22.19 31.74 14.86
C LEU A 22 22.70 31.66 16.32
N ARG A 23 21.77 31.63 17.29
CA ARG A 23 22.08 31.56 18.73
C ARG A 23 21.45 30.35 19.42
N GLY A 24 22.04 29.95 20.55
CA GLY A 24 21.48 28.94 21.45
C GLY A 24 21.20 27.59 20.77
N ALA A 25 20.00 27.05 21.00
CA ALA A 25 19.60 25.73 20.51
C ALA A 25 19.69 25.59 18.99
N ARG A 26 19.41 26.66 18.21
CA ARG A 26 19.45 26.62 16.74
C ARG A 26 20.87 26.39 16.22
N LYS A 27 21.85 27.09 16.81
CA LYS A 27 23.28 26.91 16.47
C LYS A 27 23.76 25.51 16.84
N ALA A 28 23.42 25.04 18.04
CA ALA A 28 23.83 23.73 18.54
C ALA A 28 23.22 22.57 17.70
N VAL A 29 21.93 22.67 17.37
CA VAL A 29 21.22 21.68 16.56
C VAL A 29 21.75 21.65 15.12
N LEU A 30 22.00 22.81 14.50
CA LEU A 30 22.58 22.85 13.15
C LEU A 30 23.97 22.20 13.13
N ALA A 31 24.83 22.53 14.10
CA ALA A 31 26.16 21.92 14.20
C ALA A 31 26.07 20.39 14.35
N ALA A 32 25.15 19.89 15.20
CA ALA A 32 24.94 18.46 15.38
C ALA A 32 24.41 17.77 14.11
N VAL A 33 23.50 18.39 13.36
CA VAL A 33 22.99 17.86 12.07
C VAL A 33 24.12 17.78 11.03
N LEU A 34 24.98 18.81 10.97
CA LEU A 34 26.12 18.86 10.06
C LEU A 34 27.24 17.89 10.43
N VAL A 35 27.28 17.39 11.67
CA VAL A 35 28.15 16.26 12.06
C VAL A 35 27.48 14.93 11.75
N LEU A 36 26.19 14.81 12.05
CA LEU A 36 25.47 13.54 11.94
C LEU A 36 25.35 13.06 10.49
N LEU A 37 24.84 13.91 9.58
CA LEU A 37 24.53 13.47 8.22
C LEU A 37 25.82 13.21 7.41
N PRO A 38 26.73 14.19 7.23
CA PRO A 38 27.87 14.04 6.33
C PRO A 38 29.04 13.27 6.96
N ALA A 39 29.32 13.45 8.26
CA ALA A 39 30.49 12.85 8.91
C ALA A 39 30.23 11.44 9.49
N ARG A 40 29.06 11.20 10.11
CA ARG A 40 28.73 9.88 10.66
C ARG A 40 27.99 8.96 9.68
N HIS A 41 27.13 9.53 8.83
CA HIS A 41 26.31 8.72 7.92
C HIS A 41 26.74 8.79 6.45
N SER A 42 27.65 9.70 6.08
CA SER A 42 28.01 9.97 4.67
C SER A 42 26.77 10.23 3.80
N ARG A 43 25.74 10.86 4.39
CA ARG A 43 24.44 11.17 3.81
C ARG A 43 24.20 12.67 3.85
N ILE A 44 23.45 13.18 2.87
CA ILE A 44 23.01 14.59 2.83
C ILE A 44 21.50 14.71 2.62
N THR A 45 20.82 13.60 2.30
CA THR A 45 19.38 13.53 2.01
C THR A 45 18.66 12.49 2.90
N ASP A 46 17.45 12.86 3.31
CA ASP A 46 16.37 12.06 3.90
C ASP A 46 16.78 10.92 4.86
N ASP A 47 17.65 11.24 5.82
CA ASP A 47 18.01 10.25 6.82
C ASP A 47 17.02 10.25 7.98
N ALA A 48 16.62 9.05 8.38
CA ALA A 48 15.65 8.83 9.43
C ALA A 48 16.36 8.88 10.80
N VAL A 49 16.50 10.09 11.33
CA VAL A 49 17.27 10.41 12.54
C VAL A 49 16.37 10.41 13.77
N ARG A 50 16.83 9.83 14.87
CA ARG A 50 16.16 9.98 16.18
C ARG A 50 16.63 11.25 16.86
N LEU A 51 15.70 12.05 17.40
CA LEU A 51 16.02 13.35 18.00
C LEU A 51 17.02 13.27 19.17
N TYR A 52 17.04 12.17 19.93
CA TYR A 52 18.04 11.98 20.98
C TYR A 52 19.47 11.88 20.43
N GLN A 53 19.67 11.39 19.20
CA GLN A 53 21.01 11.31 18.59
C GLN A 53 21.57 12.71 18.37
N ILE A 54 20.71 13.66 18.00
CA ILE A 54 21.06 15.08 17.90
C ILE A 54 21.36 15.63 19.30
N ALA A 55 20.57 15.27 20.32
CA ALA A 55 20.81 15.68 21.70
C ALA A 55 22.17 15.20 22.22
N ASP A 56 22.51 13.93 21.98
CA ASP A 56 23.75 13.31 22.42
C ASP A 56 24.96 13.93 21.70
N LEU A 57 24.86 14.22 20.40
CA LEU A 57 25.90 14.93 19.65
C LEU A 57 26.16 16.35 20.16
N ILE A 58 25.11 17.06 20.61
CA ILE A 58 25.28 18.38 21.23
C ILE A 58 26.05 18.26 22.55
N VAL A 59 25.77 17.22 23.34
CA VAL A 59 26.45 16.97 24.61
C VAL A 59 27.90 16.55 24.38
N GLU A 60 28.16 15.68 23.41
CA GLU A 60 29.52 15.27 23.00
C GLU A 60 30.37 16.47 22.55
N ALA A 61 29.74 17.48 21.93
CA ALA A 61 30.40 18.73 21.56
C ALA A 61 30.58 19.73 22.73
N GLY A 62 30.33 19.31 23.98
CA GLY A 62 30.44 20.15 25.19
C GLY A 62 29.25 21.08 25.42
N GLY A 63 28.13 20.87 24.72
CA GLY A 63 26.91 21.66 24.87
C GLY A 63 25.97 21.16 25.96
N ARG A 64 24.94 21.95 26.28
CA ARG A 64 23.89 21.54 27.22
C ARG A 64 22.93 20.53 26.58
N ARG A 65 22.42 19.58 27.37
CA ARG A 65 21.39 18.63 26.89
C ARG A 65 20.06 19.35 26.70
N TYR A 66 19.56 19.38 25.46
CA TYR A 66 18.24 19.91 25.13
C TYR A 66 17.20 18.79 25.13
N CYS A 67 15.95 19.11 25.49
CA CYS A 67 14.84 18.18 25.36
C CYS A 67 14.37 18.08 23.89
N ASP A 68 13.75 16.95 23.55
CA ASP A 68 13.27 16.66 22.18
C ASP A 68 12.36 17.76 21.63
N LYS A 69 11.54 18.40 22.48
CA LYS A 69 10.68 19.53 22.10
C LYS A 69 11.49 20.75 21.65
N THR A 70 12.58 21.07 22.34
CA THR A 70 13.46 22.18 21.97
C THR A 70 14.24 21.88 20.70
N ILE A 71 14.69 20.63 20.54
CA ILE A 71 15.37 20.17 19.32
C ILE A 71 14.41 20.23 18.12
N GLY A 72 13.19 19.71 18.25
CA GLY A 72 12.18 19.75 17.20
C GLY A 72 11.79 21.17 16.78
N ARG A 73 11.67 22.11 17.75
CA ARG A 73 11.43 23.54 17.45
C ARG A 73 12.61 24.18 16.72
N ALA A 74 13.83 23.86 17.13
CA ALA A 74 15.03 24.35 16.46
C ALA A 74 15.13 23.81 15.03
N LEU A 75 14.85 22.52 14.80
CA LEU A 75 14.82 21.90 13.47
C LEU A 75 13.75 22.53 12.57
N ALA A 76 12.52 22.70 13.07
CA ALA A 76 11.46 23.38 12.31
C ALA A 76 11.86 24.82 11.93
N SER A 77 12.48 25.55 12.86
CA SER A 77 12.96 26.91 12.60
C SER A 77 14.19 26.96 11.68
N LEU A 78 15.04 25.94 11.64
CA LEU A 78 16.15 25.84 10.67
C LEU A 78 15.63 25.46 9.28
N ALA A 79 14.54 24.69 9.21
CA ALA A 79 13.88 24.34 7.96
C ALA A 79 13.11 25.52 7.34
N ALA A 80 12.48 26.35 8.17
CA ALA A 80 11.87 27.61 7.72
C ALA A 80 12.89 28.58 7.12
N ASP A 81 14.15 28.54 7.59
CA ASP A 81 15.27 29.33 7.06
C ASP A 81 15.98 28.63 5.88
N GLU A 82 15.41 27.53 5.39
CA GLU A 82 15.92 26.73 4.26
C GLU A 82 17.36 26.24 4.46
N LEU A 83 17.82 26.08 5.70
CA LEU A 83 19.15 25.51 5.98
C LEU A 83 19.12 23.97 5.90
N ILE A 84 17.98 23.39 6.25
CA ILE A 84 17.72 21.94 6.25
C ILE A 84 16.32 21.69 5.68
N ALA A 85 16.06 20.47 5.22
CA ALA A 85 14.68 19.97 5.13
C ALA A 85 14.39 19.13 6.38
N TYR A 86 13.20 19.32 6.95
CA TYR A 86 12.79 18.65 8.18
C TYR A 86 11.35 18.14 8.06
N THR A 87 11.18 16.82 8.14
CA THR A 87 9.87 16.20 8.35
C THR A 87 9.82 15.67 9.78
N PRO A 88 8.88 16.16 10.61
CA PRO A 88 8.77 15.72 11.99
C PRO A 88 8.47 14.22 12.06
N ALA A 89 8.92 13.56 13.13
CA ALA A 89 8.71 12.14 13.30
C ALA A 89 7.20 11.80 13.38
N GLN A 90 6.72 10.92 12.50
CA GLN A 90 5.34 10.43 12.49
C GLN A 90 5.28 8.94 12.91
N GLY A 91 4.32 8.60 13.77
CA GLY A 91 4.05 7.21 14.17
C GLY A 91 5.09 6.56 15.10
N ARG A 92 5.01 5.22 15.24
CA ARG A 92 5.75 4.40 16.23
C ARG A 92 7.29 4.41 16.06
N GLY A 93 7.82 5.01 15.00
CA GLY A 93 9.25 4.96 14.63
C GLY A 93 10.16 5.95 15.35
N ASN A 94 9.62 7.06 15.87
CA ASN A 94 10.39 8.13 16.55
C ASN A 94 11.62 8.63 15.75
N ARG A 95 11.54 8.56 14.41
CA ARG A 95 12.56 9.04 13.48
C ARG A 95 12.00 10.23 12.73
N ALA A 96 12.67 11.37 12.84
CA ALA A 96 12.43 12.52 11.98
C ALA A 96 13.27 12.38 10.71
N LEU A 97 12.75 12.82 9.58
CA LEU A 97 13.56 12.93 8.37
C LEU A 97 14.26 14.28 8.42
N VAL A 98 15.59 14.24 8.33
CA VAL A 98 16.43 15.44 8.30
C VAL A 98 17.35 15.34 7.09
N ALA A 99 17.34 16.38 6.25
CA ALA A 99 18.20 16.51 5.09
C ALA A 99 18.84 17.90 5.06
N ILE A 100 19.94 18.06 4.33
CA ILE A 100 20.43 19.38 3.96
C ILE A 100 19.51 19.91 2.85
N HIS A 101 19.16 21.21 2.90
CA HIS A 101 18.28 21.80 1.90
C HIS A 101 18.87 21.70 0.48
N SER A 102 18.02 21.44 -0.52
CA SER A 102 18.42 21.17 -1.91
C SER A 102 19.31 22.25 -2.50
N ARG A 103 19.06 23.53 -2.17
CA ARG A 103 19.88 24.69 -2.60
C ARG A 103 21.39 24.60 -2.33
N PHE A 104 21.83 23.70 -1.46
CA PHE A 104 23.26 23.49 -1.16
C PHE A 104 23.84 22.24 -1.84
N VAL A 105 23.01 21.46 -2.53
CA VAL A 105 23.28 20.10 -3.03
C VAL A 105 23.27 20.03 -4.57
N ASP A 106 22.86 21.10 -5.27
CA ASP A 106 22.59 21.09 -6.72
C ASP A 106 23.75 20.62 -7.63
N ASP A 107 25.01 20.70 -7.19
CA ASP A 107 26.19 20.22 -7.95
C ASP A 107 26.76 18.86 -7.46
N VAL A 108 26.07 18.16 -6.55
CA VAL A 108 26.58 16.95 -5.90
C VAL A 108 25.78 15.73 -6.34
N GLU A 109 26.45 14.81 -7.02
CA GLU A 109 25.86 13.55 -7.46
C GLU A 109 25.54 12.63 -6.25
N VAL A 110 24.25 12.51 -5.94
CA VAL A 110 23.77 11.65 -4.86
C VAL A 110 23.70 10.21 -5.35
N LEU A 111 24.63 9.36 -4.90
CA LEU A 111 24.64 7.93 -5.24
C LEU A 111 23.27 7.27 -4.92
N GLN A 112 22.68 6.62 -5.92
CA GLN A 112 21.39 5.94 -5.81
C GLN A 112 21.45 4.80 -4.78
N ARG A 113 20.33 4.57 -4.08
CA ARG A 113 20.20 3.56 -3.02
C ARG A 113 18.98 2.68 -3.28
N ASP A 114 19.07 1.42 -2.88
CA ASP A 114 17.97 0.46 -2.99
C ASP A 114 16.86 0.72 -1.94
N ALA A 115 15.76 -0.04 -2.03
CA ALA A 115 14.61 0.05 -1.11
C ALA A 115 14.96 -0.25 0.37
N THR A 116 16.16 -0.76 0.66
CA THR A 116 16.67 -1.02 2.01
C THR A 116 17.64 0.06 2.50
N GLY A 117 17.95 1.05 1.67
CA GLY A 117 18.86 2.16 1.96
C GLY A 117 20.34 1.83 1.77
N ARG A 118 20.67 0.71 1.10
CA ARG A 118 22.05 0.38 0.69
C ARG A 118 22.40 1.14 -0.58
N VAL A 119 23.64 1.62 -0.66
CA VAL A 119 24.15 2.26 -1.89
C VAL A 119 24.19 1.21 -2.99
N ILE A 120 23.56 1.49 -4.12
CA ILE A 120 23.70 0.69 -5.33
C ILE A 120 25.11 1.02 -5.85
N VAL A 121 26.06 0.16 -5.51
CA VAL A 121 27.44 0.24 -6.02
C VAL A 121 27.58 -0.85 -7.08
N PRO A 122 28.12 -0.57 -8.28
CA PRO A 122 28.58 -1.62 -9.16
C PRO A 122 29.72 -2.38 -8.46
N GLU A 123 29.52 -3.69 -8.32
CA GLU A 123 30.35 -4.75 -7.71
C GLU A 123 31.55 -4.39 -6.81
N SER A 124 31.55 -5.05 -5.65
CA SER A 124 32.55 -5.09 -4.57
C SER A 124 32.37 -4.03 -3.47
N VAL A 125 31.99 -4.49 -2.27
CA VAL A 125 32.78 -4.46 -1.02
C VAL A 125 31.93 -5.04 0.12
N THR A 126 32.47 -6.04 0.81
CA THR A 126 31.92 -6.74 1.98
C THR A 126 31.85 -5.85 3.22
N PHE A 127 30.75 -5.90 3.99
CA PHE A 127 30.68 -5.34 5.35
C PHE A 127 30.17 -6.35 6.37
N SER A 128 30.90 -6.43 7.48
CA SER A 128 30.71 -7.28 8.65
C SER A 128 29.73 -6.70 9.70
N ASP A 129 29.15 -7.65 10.44
CA ASP A 129 28.54 -7.67 11.78
C ASP A 129 27.30 -6.84 12.17
N ARG A 130 26.34 -7.58 12.75
CA ARG A 130 25.04 -7.14 13.29
C ARG A 130 25.20 -6.50 14.68
N PRO A 131 24.52 -5.37 14.99
CA PRO A 131 24.34 -4.97 16.36
C PRO A 131 23.07 -5.60 16.97
N SER A 132 23.28 -6.37 18.03
CA SER A 132 22.24 -6.73 19.00
C SER A 132 22.00 -5.54 19.94
N SER A 133 20.73 -5.20 20.22
CA SER A 133 20.34 -4.65 21.53
C SER A 133 18.81 -4.52 21.63
N TYR A 134 18.19 -5.53 22.22
CA TYR A 134 16.87 -5.38 22.85
C TYR A 134 17.08 -4.98 24.31
N ARG A 135 16.42 -3.91 24.79
CA ARG A 135 16.30 -3.61 26.23
C ARG A 135 14.87 -3.25 26.62
N PRO A 136 14.44 -3.55 27.87
CA PRO A 136 13.04 -3.54 28.28
C PRO A 136 12.58 -2.14 28.70
N LYS A 137 11.29 -1.87 28.45
CA LYS A 137 10.62 -0.58 28.65
C LYS A 137 10.26 -0.37 30.12
N ALA A 138 10.76 0.70 30.74
CA ALA A 138 10.24 1.21 32.01
C ALA A 138 9.86 2.70 31.85
N LYS A 139 8.58 2.98 32.14
CA LYS A 139 7.95 4.30 32.38
C LYS A 139 7.98 5.30 31.21
N TYR A 140 6.85 5.40 30.50
CA TYR A 140 6.54 6.52 29.61
C TYR A 140 5.64 7.55 30.31
N PRO A 141 5.79 8.86 30.04
CA PRO A 141 4.73 9.83 30.27
C PRO A 141 3.53 9.56 29.34
N PRO A 142 2.30 9.94 29.72
CA PRO A 142 1.11 9.64 28.93
C PRO A 142 1.19 10.32 27.56
N THR A 143 0.85 9.58 26.51
CA THR A 143 0.74 10.06 25.14
C THR A 143 -0.20 11.27 25.11
N PRO A 144 0.22 12.45 24.62
CA PRO A 144 -0.72 13.53 24.36
C PRO A 144 -1.68 13.04 23.27
N ARG A 145 -2.98 12.93 23.62
CA ARG A 145 -4.03 12.71 22.62
C ARG A 145 -4.08 13.96 21.76
N SER A 146 -3.63 13.84 20.51
CA SER A 146 -3.82 14.89 19.51
C SER A 146 -5.32 15.08 19.30
N THR A 147 -5.84 16.26 19.64
CA THR A 147 -7.19 16.68 19.23
C THR A 147 -7.28 16.97 17.73
N ALA A 148 -6.16 16.88 16.99
CA ALA A 148 -6.12 17.03 15.54
C ALA A 148 -6.44 15.74 14.74
N ASP A 149 -6.64 14.59 15.42
CA ASP A 149 -7.26 13.40 14.81
C ASP A 149 -8.81 13.50 14.74
N LYS A 150 -9.37 14.69 14.98
CA LYS A 150 -10.75 15.02 14.54
C LYS A 150 -10.81 15.43 13.06
N ALA A 151 -9.78 15.12 12.27
CA ALA A 151 -9.89 15.05 10.82
C ALA A 151 -10.66 13.76 10.44
N SER A 152 -11.98 13.90 10.39
CA SER A 152 -12.99 12.97 9.85
C SER A 152 -13.04 11.55 10.43
N SER A 153 -14.16 11.26 11.08
CA SER A 153 -14.64 9.93 11.47
C SER A 153 -15.02 9.06 10.26
N ASP A 154 -14.21 9.05 9.21
CA ASP A 154 -14.52 8.36 7.94
C ASP A 154 -13.67 7.12 7.70
N SER A 155 -12.79 6.77 8.64
CA SER A 155 -12.06 5.50 8.58
C SER A 155 -12.94 4.33 9.04
N ARG A 156 -12.84 3.20 8.35
CA ARG A 156 -13.57 1.97 8.69
C ARG A 156 -13.33 1.58 10.15
N PRO A 157 -14.38 1.35 10.96
CA PRO A 157 -14.23 0.96 12.36
C PRO A 157 -13.37 -0.30 12.53
N THR A 158 -12.27 -0.20 13.29
CA THR A 158 -11.35 -1.34 13.53
C THR A 158 -11.51 -1.97 14.91
N GLY A 159 -12.23 -1.31 15.80
CA GLY A 159 -12.55 -1.81 17.13
C GLY A 159 -13.64 -1.03 17.83
N VAL A 160 -14.15 -1.60 18.91
CA VAL A 160 -15.13 -0.97 19.81
C VAL A 160 -14.46 -0.52 21.10
N GLU A 161 -15.07 0.46 21.76
CA GLU A 161 -14.64 0.90 23.08
C GLU A 161 -14.83 -0.24 24.10
N ILE A 162 -13.78 -0.48 24.90
CA ILE A 162 -13.75 -1.53 25.91
C ILE A 162 -13.91 -0.89 27.28
N HIS A 163 -14.97 -1.25 28.00
CA HIS A 163 -15.11 -0.81 29.38
C HIS A 163 -14.21 -1.64 30.30
N PRO A 164 -13.51 -1.03 31.28
CA PRO A 164 -12.67 -1.76 32.23
C PRO A 164 -13.42 -2.86 33.01
N HIS A 165 -14.74 -2.72 33.18
CA HIS A 165 -15.60 -3.72 33.83
C HIS A 165 -15.65 -5.03 33.04
N GLU A 166 -15.77 -4.97 31.71
CA GLU A 166 -15.83 -6.17 30.84
C GLU A 166 -14.59 -7.04 31.00
N VAL A 167 -13.41 -6.42 31.16
CA VAL A 167 -12.17 -7.17 31.39
C VAL A 167 -12.19 -7.84 32.76
N ARG A 168 -12.66 -7.14 33.81
CA ARG A 168 -12.76 -7.71 35.17
C ARG A 168 -13.72 -8.88 35.21
N GLU A 169 -14.88 -8.75 34.58
CA GLU A 169 -15.90 -9.78 34.46
C GLU A 169 -15.32 -11.08 33.89
N VAL A 170 -14.59 -10.99 32.76
CA VAL A 170 -13.91 -12.16 32.18
C VAL A 170 -12.90 -12.77 33.14
N PHE A 171 -12.12 -11.94 33.86
CA PHE A 171 -11.13 -12.43 34.83
C PHE A 171 -11.76 -13.10 36.05
N THR A 172 -12.89 -12.60 36.55
CA THR A 172 -13.62 -13.19 37.68
C THR A 172 -14.22 -14.54 37.31
N ALA A 173 -14.69 -14.70 36.06
CA ALA A 173 -15.28 -15.92 35.55
C ALA A 173 -14.25 -16.89 34.91
N LEU A 174 -12.94 -16.69 35.14
CA LEU A 174 -11.93 -17.58 34.58
C LEU A 174 -11.96 -18.97 35.26
N PRO A 175 -11.88 -20.05 34.48
CA PRO A 175 -11.69 -21.40 35.01
C PRO A 175 -10.43 -21.52 35.85
N GLU A 176 -10.45 -22.44 36.82
CA GLU A 176 -9.37 -22.70 37.79
C GLU A 176 -7.99 -22.87 37.12
N ALA A 177 -7.94 -23.55 35.97
CA ALA A 177 -6.72 -23.74 35.18
C ALA A 177 -6.01 -22.45 34.72
N TYR A 178 -6.69 -21.30 34.74
CA TYR A 178 -6.14 -19.99 34.42
C TYR A 178 -5.92 -19.10 35.66
N GLN A 179 -6.36 -19.54 36.83
CA GLN A 179 -6.21 -18.81 38.08
C GLN A 179 -4.77 -18.88 38.61
N ASP A 180 -4.07 -20.00 38.46
CA ASP A 180 -2.67 -20.15 38.94
C ASP A 180 -1.59 -19.59 38.00
N LEU A 181 -1.99 -18.80 37.00
CA LEU A 181 -1.04 -18.22 36.06
C LEU A 181 -0.11 -17.19 36.71
N SER A 182 1.19 -17.30 36.40
CA SER A 182 2.18 -16.29 36.79
C SER A 182 1.80 -14.90 36.28
N THR A 183 2.21 -13.84 37.00
CA THR A 183 1.84 -12.45 36.72
C THR A 183 2.06 -12.03 35.26
N ARG A 184 3.19 -12.44 34.66
CA ARG A 184 3.51 -12.16 33.25
C ARG A 184 2.54 -12.83 32.28
N THR A 185 2.14 -14.06 32.58
CA THR A 185 1.26 -14.89 31.77
C THR A 185 -0.19 -14.40 31.88
N ARG A 186 -0.61 -14.02 33.09
CA ARG A 186 -1.90 -13.37 33.34
C ARG A 186 -2.02 -12.01 32.61
N TRP A 187 -0.94 -11.23 32.59
CA TRP A 187 -0.92 -9.96 31.84
C TRP A 187 -1.05 -10.17 30.32
N ARG A 188 -0.39 -11.21 29.77
CA ARG A 188 -0.55 -11.61 28.37
C ARG A 188 -1.99 -12.06 28.06
N LEU A 189 -2.59 -12.87 28.93
CA LEU A 189 -4.00 -13.28 28.80
C LEU A 189 -4.94 -12.06 28.80
N GLY A 190 -4.72 -11.10 29.70
CA GLY A 190 -5.49 -9.86 29.73
C GLY A 190 -5.33 -9.01 28.47
N GLY A 191 -4.16 -9.05 27.83
CA GLY A 191 -3.95 -8.44 26.51
C GLY A 191 -4.74 -9.13 25.40
N LEU A 192 -4.86 -10.46 25.44
CA LEU A 192 -5.67 -11.24 24.48
C LEU A 192 -7.16 -10.99 24.65
N ILE A 193 -7.65 -10.99 25.89
CA ILE A 193 -9.05 -10.68 26.22
C ILE A 193 -9.39 -9.28 25.73
N ARG A 194 -8.56 -8.27 26.05
CA ARG A 194 -8.75 -6.90 25.55
C ARG A 194 -8.75 -6.84 24.03
N ARG A 195 -7.90 -7.61 23.35
CA ARG A 195 -7.91 -7.67 21.89
C ARG A 195 -9.23 -8.22 21.34
N GLN A 196 -9.81 -9.24 21.96
CA GLN A 196 -11.08 -9.82 21.50
C GLN A 196 -12.28 -8.93 21.83
N LEU A 197 -12.33 -8.34 23.03
CA LEU A 197 -13.33 -7.32 23.37
C LEU A 197 -13.26 -6.13 22.40
N GLY A 198 -12.06 -5.66 22.10
CA GLY A 198 -11.84 -4.59 21.12
C GLY A 198 -12.29 -4.97 19.70
N ARG A 199 -12.25 -6.25 19.34
CA ARG A 199 -12.83 -6.76 18.08
C ARG A 199 -14.35 -6.89 18.12
N GLY A 200 -14.99 -6.56 19.24
CA GLY A 200 -16.45 -6.58 19.40
C GLY A 200 -17.03 -7.91 19.85
N TRP A 201 -16.22 -8.82 20.40
CA TRP A 201 -16.72 -10.05 21.05
C TRP A 201 -17.27 -9.76 22.45
N LEU A 202 -18.29 -10.50 22.86
CA LEU A 202 -18.92 -10.32 24.18
C LEU A 202 -18.10 -11.02 25.29
N PRO A 203 -18.11 -10.49 26.54
CA PRO A 203 -17.46 -11.14 27.68
C PRO A 203 -17.87 -12.60 27.84
N GLU A 204 -19.18 -12.88 27.80
CA GLU A 204 -19.78 -14.22 27.93
C GLU A 204 -19.23 -15.20 26.88
N GLN A 205 -19.06 -14.75 25.64
CA GLN A 205 -18.52 -15.58 24.55
C GLN A 205 -17.04 -15.90 24.76
N ILE A 206 -16.27 -14.94 25.28
CA ILE A 206 -14.86 -15.16 25.63
C ILE A 206 -14.77 -16.14 26.80
N ILE A 207 -15.60 -15.98 27.84
CA ILE A 207 -15.66 -16.88 29.00
C ILE A 207 -16.01 -18.29 28.55
N ALA A 208 -17.06 -18.47 27.75
CA ALA A 208 -17.50 -19.79 27.26
C ALA A 208 -16.38 -20.54 26.50
N ILE A 209 -15.60 -19.84 25.68
CA ILE A 209 -14.47 -20.43 24.95
C ILE A 209 -13.33 -20.81 25.90
N LEU A 210 -13.03 -19.96 26.87
CA LEU A 210 -11.98 -20.25 27.85
C LEU A 210 -12.39 -21.38 28.81
N ALA A 211 -13.68 -21.49 29.13
CA ALA A 211 -14.27 -22.52 30.00
C ALA A 211 -14.41 -23.91 29.37
N ALA A 212 -14.11 -24.07 28.08
CA ALA A 212 -14.15 -25.38 27.43
C ALA A 212 -13.23 -26.40 28.15
N PRO A 213 -13.62 -27.69 28.22
CA PRO A 213 -12.88 -28.71 28.97
C PRO A 213 -11.45 -28.85 28.44
N LEU A 214 -10.48 -28.98 29.34
CA LEU A 214 -9.06 -29.07 28.98
C LEU A 214 -8.78 -30.43 28.31
N PRO A 215 -8.20 -30.45 27.10
CA PRO A 215 -7.71 -31.70 26.54
C PRO A 215 -6.52 -32.21 27.37
N GLY A 216 -6.39 -33.52 27.53
CA GLY A 216 -5.29 -34.13 28.28
C GLY A 216 -3.92 -33.74 27.69
N GLY A 217 -2.93 -33.51 28.55
CA GLY A 217 -1.54 -33.26 28.13
C GLY A 217 -1.18 -31.80 27.79
N VAL A 218 -2.05 -30.82 28.08
CA VAL A 218 -1.74 -29.40 27.84
C VAL A 218 -0.67 -28.91 28.83
N LYS A 219 0.55 -28.70 28.31
CA LYS A 219 1.69 -28.19 29.10
C LYS A 219 1.60 -26.69 29.43
N SER A 220 0.78 -25.92 28.72
CA SER A 220 0.68 -24.46 28.90
C SER A 220 -0.75 -23.95 28.72
N PRO A 221 -1.42 -23.55 29.81
CA PRO A 221 -2.78 -23.00 29.73
C PRO A 221 -2.88 -21.75 28.85
N LEU A 222 -1.87 -20.86 28.86
CA LEU A 222 -1.87 -19.66 28.01
C LEU A 222 -1.88 -19.99 26.52
N HIS A 223 -1.09 -20.97 26.07
CA HIS A 223 -1.07 -21.35 24.66
C HIS A 223 -2.41 -21.95 24.23
N LEU A 224 -3.06 -22.72 25.11
CA LEU A 224 -4.41 -23.21 24.86
C LEU A 224 -5.42 -22.07 24.73
N ALA A 225 -5.39 -21.07 25.63
CA ALA A 225 -6.26 -19.90 25.53
C ALA A 225 -6.01 -19.10 24.24
N MET A 226 -4.74 -18.89 23.86
CA MET A 226 -4.38 -18.24 22.60
C MET A 226 -4.97 -18.98 21.39
N TRP A 227 -4.79 -20.29 21.34
CA TRP A 227 -5.30 -21.13 20.26
C TRP A 227 -6.83 -21.12 20.22
N ARG A 228 -7.50 -21.30 21.37
CA ARG A 228 -8.96 -21.31 21.49
C ARG A 228 -9.58 -20.00 21.01
N LEU A 229 -9.04 -18.86 21.45
CA LEU A 229 -9.52 -17.54 21.04
C LEU A 229 -9.21 -17.26 19.55
N ALA A 230 -8.07 -17.70 19.04
CA ALA A 230 -7.73 -17.51 17.63
C ALA A 230 -8.62 -18.37 16.70
N LYS A 231 -8.93 -19.61 17.10
CA LYS A 231 -9.69 -20.56 16.29
C LYS A 231 -11.20 -20.30 16.33
N ASN A 232 -11.74 -19.97 17.50
CA ASN A 232 -13.20 -19.83 17.69
C ASN A 232 -13.71 -18.40 17.49
N GLN A 233 -12.84 -17.39 17.51
CA GLN A 233 -13.22 -15.98 17.30
C GLN A 233 -12.40 -15.33 16.16
N PRO A 234 -12.55 -15.81 14.92
CA PRO A 234 -11.95 -15.15 13.77
C PRO A 234 -12.67 -13.84 13.44
N GLY A 235 -11.89 -12.80 13.11
CA GLY A 235 -12.43 -11.53 12.61
C GLY A 235 -13.17 -10.68 13.65
N SER A 236 -14.18 -9.96 13.17
CA SER A 236 -14.99 -9.00 13.93
C SER A 236 -16.16 -9.69 14.64
N GLY A 237 -16.30 -9.41 15.93
CA GLY A 237 -17.38 -9.90 16.77
C GLY A 237 -18.70 -9.15 16.55
N PRO A 238 -19.77 -9.57 17.25
CA PRO A 238 -21.13 -9.05 17.07
C PRO A 238 -21.29 -7.55 17.30
N ARG A 239 -20.49 -6.92 18.16
CA ARG A 239 -20.56 -5.46 18.40
C ARG A 239 -19.90 -4.64 17.29
N LEU A 240 -18.83 -5.16 16.68
CA LEU A 240 -18.05 -4.43 15.67
C LEU A 240 -18.60 -4.65 14.25
N ARG A 241 -19.15 -5.83 13.97
CA ARG A 241 -19.61 -6.20 12.63
C ARG A 241 -20.69 -5.27 12.06
N PRO A 242 -21.75 -4.88 12.79
CA PRO A 242 -22.76 -3.96 12.27
C PRO A 242 -22.19 -2.58 11.94
N LEU A 243 -21.25 -2.10 12.76
CA LEU A 243 -20.58 -0.80 12.53
C LEU A 243 -19.73 -0.84 11.27
N GLN A 244 -18.99 -1.93 11.04
CA GLN A 244 -18.23 -2.13 9.82
C GLN A 244 -19.14 -2.25 8.59
N GLN A 245 -20.25 -2.99 8.68
CA GLN A 245 -21.21 -3.13 7.59
C GLN A 245 -21.87 -1.80 7.22
N ALA A 246 -22.31 -1.03 8.21
CA ALA A 246 -22.88 0.30 7.97
C ALA A 246 -21.87 1.20 7.25
N TRP A 247 -20.62 1.23 7.73
CA TRP A 247 -19.56 1.97 7.09
C TRP A 247 -19.28 1.49 5.65
N ASP A 248 -19.21 0.18 5.43
CA ASP A 248 -18.96 -0.42 4.11
C ASP A 248 -20.07 -0.04 3.12
N VAL A 249 -21.34 0.00 3.56
CA VAL A 249 -22.48 0.45 2.75
C VAL A 249 -22.38 1.93 2.40
N HIS A 250 -22.07 2.79 3.39
CA HIS A 250 -21.90 4.22 3.16
C HIS A 250 -20.72 4.51 2.23
N ALA A 251 -19.58 3.84 2.42
CA ALA A 251 -18.40 3.98 1.58
C ALA A 251 -18.69 3.53 0.13
N ALA A 252 -19.40 2.42 -0.06
CA ALA A 252 -19.80 1.95 -1.38
C ALA A 252 -20.79 2.90 -2.07
N ALA A 253 -21.72 3.51 -1.31
CA ALA A 253 -22.62 4.53 -1.85
C ALA A 253 -21.88 5.81 -2.26
N ALA A 254 -20.96 6.29 -1.43
CA ALA A 254 -20.14 7.47 -1.72
C ALA A 254 -19.20 7.25 -2.92
N GLU A 255 -18.64 6.05 -3.07
CA GLU A 255 -17.84 5.69 -4.24
C GLU A 255 -18.67 5.63 -5.53
N ARG A 256 -19.89 5.06 -5.48
CA ARG A 256 -20.82 5.08 -6.63
C ARG A 256 -21.17 6.51 -7.03
N ALA A 257 -21.55 7.35 -6.07
CA ALA A 257 -21.86 8.76 -6.33
C ALA A 257 -20.68 9.51 -6.98
N ARG A 258 -19.44 9.28 -6.51
CA ARG A 258 -18.25 9.88 -7.12
C ARG A 258 -18.01 9.39 -8.55
N ARG A 259 -18.24 8.10 -8.84
CA ARG A 259 -18.12 7.55 -10.19
C ARG A 259 -19.18 8.13 -11.12
N ASP A 260 -20.42 8.19 -10.67
CA ASP A 260 -21.53 8.76 -11.44
C ASP A 260 -21.26 10.24 -11.76
N GLN A 261 -20.80 11.01 -10.76
CA GLN A 261 -20.41 12.41 -10.97
C GLN A 261 -19.25 12.55 -11.97
N ALA A 262 -18.23 11.69 -11.91
CA ALA A 262 -17.12 11.70 -12.86
C ALA A 262 -17.57 11.33 -14.29
N ILE A 263 -18.54 10.42 -14.42
CA ILE A 263 -19.14 10.08 -15.72
C ILE A 263 -19.92 11.26 -16.28
N GLU A 264 -20.76 11.92 -15.47
CA GLU A 264 -21.52 13.10 -15.90
C GLU A 264 -20.60 14.27 -16.31
N GLN A 265 -19.52 14.50 -15.57
CA GLN A 265 -18.49 15.50 -15.94
C GLN A 265 -17.82 15.16 -17.27
N ALA A 266 -17.38 13.91 -17.46
CA ALA A 266 -16.78 13.48 -18.72
C ALA A 266 -17.76 13.58 -19.90
N LEU A 267 -19.04 13.29 -19.70
CA LEU A 267 -20.08 13.46 -20.73
C LEU A 267 -20.32 14.91 -21.08
N ALA A 268 -20.27 15.82 -20.11
CA ALA A 268 -20.37 17.24 -20.35
C ALA A 268 -19.21 17.72 -21.23
N GLU A 269 -17.97 17.30 -20.92
CA GLU A 269 -16.78 17.60 -21.72
C GLU A 269 -16.89 17.06 -23.15
N ILE A 270 -17.34 15.80 -23.31
CA ILE A 270 -17.56 15.20 -24.63
C ILE A 270 -18.63 15.97 -25.41
N THR A 271 -19.75 16.30 -24.77
CA THR A 271 -20.87 17.01 -25.42
C THR A 271 -20.48 18.43 -25.81
N GLN A 272 -19.63 19.09 -25.02
CA GLN A 272 -19.10 20.40 -25.36
C GLN A 272 -18.11 20.34 -26.54
N ALA A 273 -17.32 19.28 -26.63
CA ALA A 273 -16.30 19.13 -27.67
C ALA A 273 -16.85 18.56 -29.00
N THR A 274 -18.00 17.87 -29.01
CA THR A 274 -18.47 17.06 -30.14
C THR A 274 -19.89 17.39 -30.57
N THR A 275 -20.25 17.06 -31.82
CA THR A 275 -21.61 17.20 -32.33
C THR A 275 -22.48 15.97 -32.03
N ALA A 276 -23.80 16.06 -32.21
CA ALA A 276 -24.69 14.90 -32.07
C ALA A 276 -24.31 13.76 -33.03
N ASP A 277 -24.06 14.07 -34.29
CA ASP A 277 -23.68 13.06 -35.31
C ASP A 277 -22.37 12.34 -34.98
N GLN A 278 -21.40 13.07 -34.41
CA GLN A 278 -20.13 12.48 -33.97
C GLN A 278 -20.32 11.49 -32.81
N ARG A 279 -21.22 11.83 -31.87
CA ARG A 279 -21.55 10.94 -30.74
C ARG A 279 -22.31 9.71 -31.20
N ASP A 280 -23.28 9.85 -32.10
CA ASP A 280 -24.03 8.72 -32.66
C ASP A 280 -23.14 7.80 -33.50
N ARG A 281 -22.20 8.35 -34.26
CA ARG A 281 -21.20 7.56 -34.99
C ARG A 281 -20.27 6.81 -34.04
N ALA A 282 -19.81 7.45 -32.96
CA ALA A 282 -18.99 6.80 -31.94
C ALA A 282 -19.73 5.67 -31.23
N LEU A 283 -21.02 5.84 -30.92
CA LEU A 283 -21.86 4.78 -30.35
C LEU A 283 -22.04 3.60 -31.31
N ARG A 284 -22.21 3.85 -32.62
CA ARG A 284 -22.24 2.77 -33.62
C ARG A 284 -20.92 2.01 -33.69
N ALA A 285 -19.79 2.71 -33.64
CA ALA A 285 -18.47 2.09 -33.62
C ALA A 285 -18.25 1.25 -32.35
N GLU A 286 -18.69 1.74 -31.19
CA GLU A 286 -18.67 0.99 -29.93
C GLU A 286 -19.50 -0.29 -30.07
N ALA A 287 -20.77 -0.15 -30.50
CA ALA A 287 -21.67 -1.28 -30.67
C ALA A 287 -21.14 -2.34 -31.65
N ALA A 288 -20.47 -1.90 -32.72
CA ALA A 288 -19.83 -2.80 -33.68
C ALA A 288 -18.65 -3.57 -33.08
N ARG A 289 -17.92 -2.96 -32.15
CA ARG A 289 -16.71 -3.55 -31.54
C ARG A 289 -17.00 -4.44 -30.33
N PHE A 290 -17.94 -4.05 -29.48
CA PHE A 290 -18.19 -4.71 -28.19
C PHE A 290 -19.61 -5.30 -28.08
N GLY A 291 -20.46 -5.11 -29.09
CA GLY A 291 -21.81 -5.64 -29.11
C GLY A 291 -22.86 -4.68 -28.54
N PRO A 292 -24.06 -5.17 -28.21
CA PRO A 292 -25.20 -4.32 -27.86
C PRO A 292 -24.93 -3.43 -26.64
N ILE A 293 -25.19 -2.13 -26.77
CA ILE A 293 -24.93 -1.14 -25.73
C ILE A 293 -26.08 -1.12 -24.71
N THR A 294 -25.77 -1.44 -23.45
CA THR A 294 -26.74 -1.34 -22.33
C THR A 294 -26.86 0.07 -21.77
N ASN A 295 -25.76 0.83 -21.75
CA ASN A 295 -25.74 2.20 -21.24
C ASN A 295 -24.94 3.14 -22.18
N PRO A 296 -25.62 4.01 -22.95
CA PRO A 296 -24.98 4.85 -23.97
C PRO A 296 -24.03 5.88 -23.35
N LYS A 297 -24.30 6.33 -22.13
CA LYS A 297 -23.44 7.28 -21.40
C LYS A 297 -22.05 6.70 -21.15
N THR A 298 -22.00 5.50 -20.58
CA THR A 298 -20.72 4.82 -20.28
C THR A 298 -20.01 4.37 -21.54
N ALA A 299 -20.75 3.93 -22.56
CA ALA A 299 -20.18 3.55 -23.86
C ALA A 299 -19.50 4.75 -24.55
N LEU A 300 -20.14 5.92 -24.55
CA LEU A 300 -19.55 7.13 -25.12
C LEU A 300 -18.28 7.59 -24.38
N VAL A 301 -18.28 7.53 -23.03
CA VAL A 301 -17.07 7.83 -22.23
C VAL A 301 -15.96 6.81 -22.50
N SER A 302 -16.30 5.52 -22.66
CA SER A 302 -15.34 4.47 -23.03
C SER A 302 -14.71 4.75 -24.40
N ALA A 303 -15.53 5.07 -25.41
CA ALA A 303 -15.09 5.44 -26.76
C ALA A 303 -14.18 6.68 -26.74
N ALA A 304 -14.56 7.73 -26.01
CA ALA A 304 -13.73 8.93 -25.84
C ALA A 304 -12.36 8.61 -25.21
N ARG A 305 -12.31 7.77 -24.17
CA ARG A 305 -11.05 7.34 -23.56
C ARG A 305 -10.21 6.50 -24.52
N ALA A 306 -10.82 5.62 -25.30
CA ALA A 306 -10.13 4.82 -26.31
C ALA A 306 -9.54 5.73 -27.42
N ALA A 307 -10.31 6.70 -27.88
CA ALA A 307 -9.90 7.69 -28.88
C ALA A 307 -8.72 8.54 -28.40
N VAL A 308 -8.80 9.11 -27.19
CA VAL A 308 -7.70 9.93 -26.61
C VAL A 308 -6.43 9.11 -26.41
N ARG A 309 -6.54 7.84 -26.00
CA ARG A 309 -5.36 6.95 -25.89
C ARG A 309 -4.73 6.64 -27.25
N ARG A 310 -5.55 6.45 -28.29
CA ARG A 310 -5.07 6.12 -29.64
C ARG A 310 -4.51 7.34 -30.37
N PHE A 311 -5.05 8.52 -30.09
CA PHE A 311 -4.70 9.79 -30.74
C PHE A 311 -4.44 10.91 -29.71
N PRO A 312 -3.36 10.81 -28.90
CA PRO A 312 -3.13 11.71 -27.75
C PRO A 312 -2.89 13.17 -28.14
N ASN A 313 -2.44 13.44 -29.36
CA ASN A 313 -2.13 14.78 -29.86
C ASN A 313 -3.28 15.41 -30.68
N SER A 314 -4.45 14.78 -30.72
CA SER A 314 -5.62 15.28 -31.47
C SER A 314 -6.67 15.87 -30.53
N ALA A 315 -7.38 16.90 -30.98
CA ALA A 315 -8.55 17.40 -30.27
C ALA A 315 -9.60 16.28 -30.13
N LEU A 316 -10.36 16.28 -29.03
CA LEU A 316 -11.27 15.17 -28.67
C LEU A 316 -12.24 14.81 -29.80
N ALA A 317 -12.83 15.78 -30.48
CA ALA A 317 -13.74 15.55 -31.61
C ALA A 317 -13.07 14.82 -32.77
N THR A 318 -11.86 15.25 -33.14
CA THR A 318 -11.08 14.66 -34.22
C THR A 318 -10.60 13.26 -33.84
N ALA A 319 -10.14 13.08 -32.60
CA ALA A 319 -9.71 11.79 -32.08
C ALA A 319 -10.88 10.79 -32.09
N LEU A 320 -12.06 11.21 -31.61
CA LEU A 320 -13.26 10.38 -31.55
C LEU A 320 -13.77 10.01 -32.93
N GLY A 321 -13.80 10.96 -33.87
CA GLY A 321 -14.16 10.70 -35.26
C GLY A 321 -13.23 9.68 -35.91
N ARG A 322 -11.91 9.91 -35.86
CA ARG A 322 -10.91 8.99 -36.42
C ARG A 322 -10.97 7.60 -35.81
N TRP A 323 -11.18 7.53 -34.49
CA TRP A 323 -11.35 6.26 -33.81
C TRP A 323 -12.59 5.54 -34.30
N ALA A 324 -13.74 6.22 -34.39
CA ALA A 324 -14.98 5.62 -34.87
C ALA A 324 -14.85 5.13 -36.32
N ASP A 325 -14.24 5.93 -37.20
CA ASP A 325 -14.02 5.57 -38.60
C ASP A 325 -13.11 4.33 -38.70
N THR A 326 -12.00 4.28 -37.95
CA THR A 326 -11.10 3.11 -37.92
C THR A 326 -11.84 1.82 -37.56
N ILE A 327 -12.71 1.86 -36.55
CA ILE A 327 -13.45 0.69 -36.09
C ILE A 327 -14.57 0.28 -37.06
N LEU A 328 -15.26 1.25 -37.66
CA LEU A 328 -16.30 0.97 -38.65
C LEU A 328 -15.70 0.41 -39.95
N ASP A 329 -14.52 0.89 -40.36
CA ASP A 329 -13.79 0.40 -41.53
C ASP A 329 -13.24 -1.02 -41.30
N GLU A 330 -12.71 -1.32 -40.10
CA GLU A 330 -12.25 -2.67 -39.73
C GLU A 330 -13.37 -3.71 -39.72
N GLN A 331 -14.61 -3.29 -39.49
CA GLN A 331 -15.79 -4.16 -39.44
C GLN A 331 -16.50 -4.28 -40.80
N GLN A 332 -16.06 -3.54 -41.83
CA GLN A 332 -16.66 -3.63 -43.16
C GLN A 332 -16.23 -4.95 -43.81
N PRO A 333 -17.17 -5.88 -44.10
CA PRO A 333 -16.80 -7.18 -44.65
C PRO A 333 -16.24 -6.97 -46.05
N LEU A 334 -14.96 -7.34 -46.26
CA LEU A 334 -14.44 -7.56 -47.60
C LEU A 334 -15.28 -8.66 -48.24
N ALA A 335 -16.12 -8.28 -49.20
CA ALA A 335 -16.82 -9.21 -50.07
C ALA A 335 -15.78 -9.90 -50.98
N THR A 336 -15.14 -10.95 -50.47
CA THR A 336 -14.28 -11.86 -51.22
C THR A 336 -14.27 -13.22 -50.54
N ALA A 337 -14.85 -14.20 -51.24
CA ALA A 337 -14.69 -15.66 -51.22
C ALA A 337 -14.63 -16.43 -49.87
N PRO A 338 -15.27 -17.61 -49.78
CA PRO A 338 -15.29 -18.42 -48.58
C PRO A 338 -13.97 -19.18 -48.41
N GLU A 339 -12.96 -18.53 -47.84
CA GLU A 339 -11.90 -19.29 -47.16
C GLU A 339 -12.36 -19.55 -45.72
N HIS A 340 -12.43 -20.83 -45.38
CA HIS A 340 -12.51 -21.31 -44.01
C HIS A 340 -11.39 -20.69 -43.17
N ARG A 341 -11.68 -19.56 -42.52
CA ARG A 341 -10.92 -19.09 -41.36
C ARG A 341 -11.64 -19.60 -40.12
N PRO A 342 -10.99 -20.41 -39.26
CA PRO A 342 -11.56 -20.70 -37.97
C PRO A 342 -11.75 -19.37 -37.24
N SER A 343 -13.00 -19.13 -36.85
CA SER A 343 -13.41 -17.99 -36.06
C SER A 343 -12.54 -17.90 -34.81
N LEU A 344 -11.65 -16.91 -34.76
CA LEU A 344 -11.07 -16.43 -33.52
C LEU A 344 -12.18 -15.70 -32.74
N ILE A 345 -13.06 -16.50 -32.15
CA ILE A 345 -13.82 -16.09 -30.99
C ILE A 345 -12.74 -15.83 -29.93
N VAL A 346 -12.48 -14.58 -29.59
CA VAL A 346 -11.82 -14.25 -28.31
C VAL A 346 -12.86 -14.52 -27.23
N ALA A 347 -13.17 -15.80 -27.04
CA ALA A 347 -13.91 -16.31 -25.92
C ALA A 347 -12.96 -16.29 -24.72
N ASP A 348 -13.55 -15.97 -23.58
CA ASP A 348 -12.92 -15.89 -22.28
C ASP A 348 -12.04 -17.13 -22.03
N LEU A 349 -10.72 -16.99 -22.23
CA LEU A 349 -9.74 -18.08 -22.20
C LEU A 349 -9.83 -18.88 -20.88
N GLY A 350 -10.31 -18.26 -19.80
CA GLY A 350 -10.55 -18.89 -18.51
C GLY A 350 -11.76 -19.83 -18.47
N VAL A 351 -12.83 -19.54 -19.22
CA VAL A 351 -14.04 -20.38 -19.27
C VAL A 351 -13.80 -21.60 -20.16
N GLU A 352 -13.14 -21.44 -21.30
CA GLU A 352 -12.82 -22.56 -22.18
C GLU A 352 -11.77 -23.51 -21.58
N LEU A 353 -10.78 -22.97 -20.83
CA LEU A 353 -9.87 -23.83 -20.05
C LEU A 353 -10.62 -24.63 -18.99
N ALA A 354 -11.58 -24.00 -18.29
CA ALA A 354 -12.35 -24.66 -17.25
C ALA A 354 -13.26 -25.77 -17.84
N ILE A 355 -13.90 -25.53 -18.98
CA ILE A 355 -14.75 -26.53 -19.64
C ILE A 355 -13.89 -27.68 -20.17
N SER A 356 -12.78 -27.38 -20.86
CA SER A 356 -11.93 -28.42 -21.46
C SER A 356 -11.21 -29.28 -20.43
N THR A 357 -10.80 -28.70 -19.29
CA THR A 357 -10.20 -29.47 -18.18
C THR A 357 -11.21 -30.38 -17.48
N VAL A 358 -12.50 -30.01 -17.47
CA VAL A 358 -13.58 -30.82 -16.89
C VAL A 358 -14.05 -31.90 -17.86
N THR A 359 -14.12 -31.62 -19.17
CA THR A 359 -14.60 -32.56 -20.19
C THR A 359 -13.51 -33.44 -20.78
N GLY A 360 -12.23 -33.14 -20.54
CA GLY A 360 -11.09 -33.88 -21.08
C GLY A 360 -10.91 -33.75 -22.60
N HIS A 361 -11.55 -32.76 -23.24
CA HIS A 361 -11.42 -32.52 -24.67
C HIS A 361 -10.25 -31.57 -24.96
N CYS A 362 -9.67 -31.72 -26.15
CA CYS A 362 -8.55 -30.91 -26.59
C CYS A 362 -8.94 -29.43 -26.64
N VAL A 363 -8.18 -28.56 -25.95
CA VAL A 363 -8.42 -27.11 -25.95
C VAL A 363 -8.28 -26.48 -27.35
N SER A 364 -7.47 -27.08 -28.24
CA SER A 364 -7.19 -26.50 -29.56
C SER A 364 -8.26 -26.82 -30.62
N CYS A 365 -8.77 -28.05 -30.67
CA CYS A 365 -9.78 -28.44 -31.67
C CYS A 365 -11.17 -28.67 -31.10
N GLN A 366 -11.30 -28.78 -29.76
CA GLN A 366 -12.52 -29.08 -29.01
C GLN A 366 -13.26 -30.39 -29.41
N ALA A 367 -12.77 -31.15 -30.38
CA ALA A 367 -13.46 -32.30 -30.97
C ALA A 367 -12.93 -33.66 -30.48
N ALA A 368 -11.63 -33.76 -30.18
CA ALA A 368 -11.00 -35.00 -29.76
C ALA A 368 -10.69 -34.98 -28.25
N PRO A 369 -10.76 -36.12 -27.55
CA PRO A 369 -10.23 -36.22 -26.19
C PRO A 369 -8.73 -35.90 -26.20
N GLY A 370 -8.28 -35.07 -25.25
CA GLY A 370 -6.91 -34.58 -25.16
C GLY A 370 -6.19 -35.15 -23.94
N THR A 371 -4.90 -35.44 -24.09
CA THR A 371 -4.04 -35.85 -22.97
C THR A 371 -3.56 -34.60 -22.25
N LEU A 372 -3.59 -34.58 -20.91
CA LEU A 372 -3.11 -33.45 -20.13
C LEU A 372 -1.59 -33.28 -20.33
N ARG A 373 -1.15 -32.19 -20.95
CA ARG A 373 0.27 -31.91 -21.20
C ARG A 373 0.83 -31.03 -20.08
N THR A 374 1.58 -31.64 -19.17
CA THR A 374 2.28 -30.90 -18.09
C THR A 374 3.51 -30.15 -18.56
N GLU A 375 3.91 -30.35 -19.81
CA GLU A 375 5.04 -29.68 -20.47
C GLU A 375 4.71 -28.23 -20.88
N LEU A 376 3.42 -27.87 -20.91
CA LEU A 376 2.98 -26.50 -21.17
C LEU A 376 3.02 -25.66 -19.87
N PRO A 377 3.22 -24.32 -19.97
CA PRO A 377 3.18 -23.42 -18.82
C PRO A 377 1.89 -23.51 -17.99
N ILE A 378 0.79 -23.93 -18.63
CA ILE A 378 -0.47 -24.26 -17.98
C ILE A 378 -0.84 -25.68 -18.42
N PRO A 379 -1.01 -26.65 -17.49
CA PRO A 379 -1.39 -28.01 -17.85
C PRO A 379 -2.78 -28.04 -18.46
N VAL A 380 -2.87 -28.33 -19.75
CA VAL A 380 -4.13 -28.39 -20.50
C VAL A 380 -4.22 -29.67 -21.34
N PRO A 381 -5.44 -30.21 -21.55
CA PRO A 381 -5.64 -31.36 -22.43
C PRO A 381 -5.46 -30.95 -23.90
N VAL A 382 -4.54 -31.62 -24.60
CA VAL A 382 -4.27 -31.43 -26.04
C VAL A 382 -4.14 -32.79 -26.71
N CYS A 383 -4.83 -33.00 -27.84
CA CYS A 383 -4.71 -34.24 -28.61
C CYS A 383 -3.37 -34.31 -29.36
N ASP A 384 -2.92 -35.51 -29.71
CA ASP A 384 -1.62 -35.70 -30.39
C ASP A 384 -1.52 -34.91 -31.71
N THR A 385 -2.61 -34.82 -32.48
CA THR A 385 -2.65 -34.09 -33.76
C THR A 385 -2.41 -32.59 -33.60
N CYS A 386 -3.06 -31.97 -32.60
CA CYS A 386 -2.84 -30.55 -32.29
C CYS A 386 -1.48 -30.32 -31.64
N TRP A 387 -0.97 -31.30 -30.89
CA TRP A 387 0.35 -31.21 -30.28
C TRP A 387 1.45 -31.16 -31.35
N THR A 388 1.41 -32.06 -32.32
CA THR A 388 2.40 -32.10 -33.42
C THR A 388 2.28 -30.88 -34.33
N ALA A 389 1.06 -30.44 -34.67
CA ALA A 389 0.85 -29.30 -35.54
C ALA A 389 1.39 -27.96 -34.96
N ASN A 390 1.37 -27.80 -33.63
CA ASN A 390 1.93 -26.63 -32.97
C ASN A 390 3.44 -26.77 -32.70
N ALA A 391 3.95 -27.98 -32.52
CA ALA A 391 5.39 -28.22 -32.37
C ALA A 391 6.17 -27.91 -33.67
N ASP A 392 5.55 -28.17 -34.83
CA ASP A 392 6.16 -27.85 -36.14
C ASP A 392 6.13 -26.35 -36.48
N GLN A 393 5.30 -25.54 -35.80
CA GLN A 393 5.23 -24.09 -36.01
C GLN A 393 6.36 -23.31 -35.34
N ASP A 394 7.03 -23.87 -34.33
CA ASP A 394 8.19 -23.25 -33.66
C ASP A 394 9.52 -23.56 -34.37
N ALA A 395 9.51 -24.38 -35.42
CA ALA A 395 10.69 -24.79 -36.19
C ALA A 395 10.83 -24.09 -37.57
N ALA A 396 9.93 -23.16 -37.89
CA ALA A 396 9.95 -22.32 -39.11
C ALA A 396 9.98 -20.84 -38.73
#